data_AF-A0ABD3X8S8-F1
#
_entry.id   AF-A0ABD3X8S8-F1
#
_cell.length_a   1.000
_cell.length_b   1.000
_cell.length_c   1.000
_cell.angle_alpha   90.00
_cell.angle_beta   90.00
_cell.angle_gamma   90.00
#
_symmetry.space_group_name_H-M   'P 1'
#
loop_
_entity.id
_entity.type
_entity.pdbx_description
1 polymer ?
#
loop_
_entity_poly.entity_id
_entity_poly.type
_entity_poly.pdbx_seq_one_letter_code
_entity_poly.pdbx_strand_id
1 'polypeptide(L)' 'MAANRKRKADNENRQFNDDWNVQYCFVEQHTNVICLLCHSTVAVAKVSNIKRHYETKHRDFHNVVGDERTA' A
#
# COMPACT_ATOMS: atom_id res chain seq x y z
N MET A 1 -18.32 -7.44 -33.18
CA MET A 1 -17.04 -6.84 -32.73
C MET A 1 -17.04 -6.82 -31.21
N ALA A 2 -16.14 -7.56 -30.56
CA ALA A 2 -16.08 -7.64 -29.10
C ALA A 2 -15.64 -6.28 -28.54
N ALA A 3 -16.57 -5.52 -27.98
CA ALA A 3 -16.25 -4.32 -27.23
C ALA A 3 -15.49 -4.76 -25.96
N ASN A 4 -14.16 -4.75 -26.05
CA ASN A 4 -13.27 -4.86 -24.90
C ASN A 4 -13.49 -3.61 -24.04
N ARG A 5 -14.51 -3.66 -23.19
CA ARG A 5 -14.79 -2.62 -22.19
C ARG A 5 -13.65 -2.68 -21.19
N LYS A 6 -12.54 -1.98 -21.50
CA LYS A 6 -11.49 -1.65 -20.53
C LYS A 6 -12.20 -1.07 -19.31
N ARG A 7 -12.25 -1.86 -18.24
CA ARG A 7 -12.86 -1.47 -16.96
C ARG A 7 -12.19 -0.16 -16.52
N LYS A 8 -12.94 0.94 -16.51
CA LYS A 8 -12.53 2.19 -15.88
C LYS A 8 -12.65 2.02 -14.36
N ALA A 9 -11.71 1.28 -13.77
CA ALA A 9 -11.57 1.16 -12.31
C ALA A 9 -10.62 2.25 -11.79
N ASP A 10 -10.72 3.47 -12.34
CA ASP A 10 -9.61 4.43 -12.32
C ASP A 10 -9.76 5.53 -11.27
N ASN A 11 -10.94 5.74 -10.70
CA ASN A 11 -11.18 6.90 -9.85
C ASN A 11 -11.28 6.61 -8.35
N GLU A 12 -11.70 5.40 -7.95
CA GLU A 12 -11.93 5.07 -6.53
C GLU A 12 -10.73 4.42 -5.84
N ASN A 13 -9.67 4.05 -6.56
CA ASN A 13 -8.55 3.27 -6.03
C ASN A 13 -7.18 3.93 -6.25
N ARG A 14 -7.19 5.26 -6.44
CA ARG A 14 -5.99 6.10 -6.53
C ARG A 14 -5.81 7.00 -5.30
N GLN A 15 -6.77 7.02 -4.38
CA GLN A 15 -6.66 7.75 -3.12
C GLN A 15 -5.95 6.87 -2.10
N PHE A 16 -4.95 7.44 -1.43
CA PHE A 16 -4.29 6.80 -0.30
C PHE A 16 -5.29 6.64 0.85
N ASN A 17 -5.20 5.52 1.57
CA ASN A 17 -5.98 5.27 2.78
C ASN A 17 -5.05 5.36 3.98
N ASP A 18 -5.37 6.24 4.94
CA ASP A 18 -4.61 6.42 6.19
C ASP A 18 -4.43 5.12 6.99
N ASP A 19 -5.34 4.15 6.86
CA ASP A 19 -5.19 2.82 7.46
C ASP A 19 -3.91 2.11 7.00
N TRP A 20 -3.43 2.37 5.78
CA TRP A 20 -2.19 1.78 5.26
C TRP A 20 -0.94 2.26 5.99
N ASN A 21 -1.01 3.42 6.65
CA ASN A 21 0.05 3.89 7.54
C ASN A 21 0.18 2.98 8.76
N VAL A 22 -0.94 2.63 9.37
CA VAL A 22 -0.96 1.76 10.56
C VAL A 22 -0.68 0.30 10.18
N GLN A 23 -1.33 -0.22 9.14
CA GLN A 23 -1.26 -1.64 8.76
C GLN A 23 0.05 -2.01 8.06
N TYR A 24 0.55 -1.14 7.18
CA TYR A 24 1.65 -1.48 6.26
C TYR A 24 2.87 -0.56 6.40
N CYS A 25 2.82 0.44 7.29
CA CYS A 25 3.87 1.46 7.45
C CYS A 25 4.16 2.24 6.16
N PHE A 26 3.10 2.67 5.45
CA PHE A 26 3.22 3.52 4.28
C PHE A 26 2.70 4.93 4.54
N VAL A 27 3.25 5.91 3.84
CA VAL A 27 2.77 7.30 3.89
C VAL A 27 2.61 7.84 2.48
N GLU A 28 1.61 8.68 2.27
CA GLU A 28 1.52 9.49 1.06
C GLU A 28 2.39 10.74 1.22
N GLN A 29 3.23 10.98 0.22
CA GLN A 29 4.07 12.16 0.09
C GLN A 29 3.82 12.77 -1.28
N HIS A 30 3.06 13.87 -1.30
CA HIS A 30 2.56 14.55 -2.50
C HIS A 30 1.73 13.63 -3.40
N THR A 31 2.36 12.97 -4.37
CA THR A 31 1.73 12.07 -5.33
C THR A 31 2.26 10.64 -5.25
N ASN A 32 3.19 10.39 -4.32
CA ASN A 32 3.94 9.17 -4.20
C ASN A 32 3.62 8.49 -2.87
N VAL A 33 3.68 7.17 -2.83
CA VAL A 33 3.49 6.40 -1.61
C VAL A 33 4.82 5.82 -1.16
N ILE A 34 5.30 6.18 0.02
CA ILE A 34 6.61 5.79 0.53
C ILE A 34 6.45 4.72 1.61
N CYS A 35 7.19 3.63 1.47
CA CYS A 35 7.32 2.63 2.53
C CYS A 35 8.30 3.15 3.59
N LEU A 36 7.87 3.26 4.85
CA LEU A 36 8.74 3.70 5.94
C LEU A 36 9.73 2.61 6.40
N LEU A 37 9.50 1.35 6.03
CA LEU A 37 10.37 0.24 6.42
C LEU A 37 11.65 0.14 5.57
N CYS A 38 11.57 0.45 4.28
CA CYS A 38 12.72 0.41 3.36
C CYS A 38 12.93 1.69 2.55
N HIS A 39 12.18 2.76 2.84
CA HIS A 39 12.20 4.03 2.11
C HIS A 39 11.96 3.90 0.59
N SER A 40 11.36 2.78 0.16
CA SER A 40 11.02 2.57 -1.24
C SER A 40 9.74 3.32 -1.62
N THR A 41 9.75 3.92 -2.80
CA THR A 41 8.59 4.64 -3.33
C THR A 41 7.76 3.75 -4.25
N VAL A 42 6.45 3.75 -4.04
CA VAL A 42 5.43 3.09 -4.86
C VAL A 42 4.71 4.17 -5.66
N ALA A 43 4.86 4.11 -6.99
CA ALA A 43 4.32 5.11 -7.92
C ALA A 43 2.79 5.12 -8.04
N VAL A 44 2.10 4.09 -7.53
CA VAL A 44 0.65 3.96 -7.62
C VAL A 44 0.08 3.59 -6.25
N ALA A 45 -0.63 4.55 -5.65
CA ALA A 45 -1.36 4.43 -4.38
C ALA A 45 -2.53 3.44 -4.48
N LYS A 46 -2.21 2.16 -4.53
CA LYS A 46 -3.18 1.06 -4.66
C LYS A 46 -2.85 -0.01 -3.66
N VAL A 47 -3.85 -0.44 -2.90
CA VAL A 47 -3.70 -1.46 -1.84
C VAL A 47 -2.98 -2.72 -2.32
N SER A 48 -3.19 -3.15 -3.56
CA SER A 48 -2.52 -4.32 -4.12
C SER A 48 -1.00 -4.12 -4.29
N ASN A 49 -0.54 -2.91 -4.61
CA ASN A 49 0.88 -2.61 -4.70
C ASN A 49 1.52 -2.55 -3.31
N ILE A 50 0.84 -1.91 -2.36
CA ILE A 50 1.28 -1.75 -0.97
C ILE A 50 1.35 -3.11 -0.28
N LYS A 51 0.28 -3.90 -0.33
CA LYS A 51 0.22 -5.24 0.26
C LYS A 51 1.29 -6.15 -0.33
N ARG A 52 1.44 -6.17 -1.66
CA ARG A 52 2.48 -6.95 -2.33
C ARG A 52 3.88 -6.50 -1.89
N HIS A 53 4.13 -5.19 -1.82
CA HIS A 53 5.42 -4.69 -1.35
C HIS A 53 5.71 -5.16 0.08
N TYR A 54 4.75 -4.97 0.99
CA TYR A 54 4.87 -5.38 2.38
C TYR A 54 5.13 -6.89 2.51
N GLU A 55 4.32 -7.74 1.86
CA GLU A 55 4.45 -9.21 1.96
C GLU A 55 5.75 -9.74 1.32
N THR A 56 6.27 -9.08 0.28
CA THR A 56 7.46 -9.56 -0.45
C THR A 56 8.78 -9.00 0.10
N LYS A 57 8.80 -7.74 0.55
CA LYS A 57 10.00 -7.05 1.06
C LYS A 57 10.11 -7.08 2.58
N HIS A 58 8.98 -7.19 3.26
CA HIS A 58 8.86 -7.11 4.72
C HIS A 58 8.18 -8.35 5.30
N ARG A 59 8.43 -9.51 4.71
CA ARG A 59 7.90 -10.80 5.17
C ARG A 59 8.26 -11.08 6.62
N ASP A 60 9.50 -10.78 7.00
CA ASP A 60 10.00 -10.93 8.37
C ASP A 60 9.44 -9.87 9.33
N PHE A 61 8.94 -8.75 8.79
CA PHE A 61 8.33 -7.70 9.58
C PHE A 61 6.98 -8.12 10.18
N HIS A 62 6.32 -9.10 9.54
CA HIS A 62 5.11 -9.74 10.05
C HIS A 62 5.30 -10.40 11.41
N ASN A 63 6.56 -10.73 11.77
CA ASN A 63 6.93 -11.39 13.01
C ASN A 63 7.48 -10.44 14.08
N VAL A 64 7.69 -9.15 13.73
CA VAL A 64 8.03 -8.06 14.67
C VAL A 64 6.84 -7.15 14.95
N VAL A 65 5.61 -7.65 14.76
CA VAL A 65 4.44 -7.13 15.48
C VAL A 65 4.59 -7.58 16.94
N GLY A 66 5.63 -7.05 17.60
CA GLY A 66 5.84 -7.16 19.02
C GLY A 66 4.72 -6.42 19.73
N ASP A 67 4.15 -7.10 20.72
CA ASP A 67 3.44 -6.59 21.89
C ASP A 67 2.95 -5.13 21.83
N GLU A 68 1.62 -4.97 21.86
CA GLU A 68 0.90 -3.77 22.29
C GLU A 68 0.82 -2.59 21.29
N ARG A 69 -0.11 -2.72 20.33
CA ARG A 69 -0.92 -1.58 19.83
C ARG A 69 -2.31 -1.60 20.46
N THR A 70 -2.39 -1.78 21.77
CA THR A 70 -3.66 -1.67 22.50
C THR A 70 -3.39 -1.04 23.87
N ALA A 71 -3.90 0.18 24.02
CA ALA A 71 -4.04 0.99 25.23
C ALA A 71 -2.76 1.62 25.83
#